data_AF-A0A350VZA9-F1
#
_entry.id   AF-A0A350VZA9-F1
#
_cell.length_a   1.000
_cell.length_b   1.000
_cell.length_c   1.000
_cell.angle_alpha   90.00
_cell.angle_beta   90.00
_cell.angle_gamma   90.00
#
_symmetry.space_group_name_H-M   'P 1'
#
loop_
_entity.id
_entity.type
_entity.pdbx_description
1 polymer ?
#
loop_
_entity_poly.entity_id
_entity_poly.type
_entity_poly.pdbx_seq_one_letter_code
_entity_poly.pdbx_strand_id
1 'polypeptide(L)'
;MYNTRFIMSDGSVIYPAYLDREDKEKLRSRQGKQREYLRCGCRLDKNLYYRLSEDLKFYPEHNNYEHDKYCCRYRENGRNRRITAYMYDDSSDEITAFCSFNPRSFSDGEKNDPDDNEQEETSEELPEGEVIVEGAAPEKGDVKEKKEPKLGMPELIRSLNVDTFTDAVMHNIKSESRNSFSKSVYKRMRHVRIAKMKKPIGELSLETDGVRFIYLKYADTYEQTEKGYTKCYIDTLDSDGKTYRNLVYPDALRKAVKAFVKAYGIEPDGNTMIAGFQYVKKGRSGYTYRIIGRLHIFQVSSNGIYSRTLAEQGIYNALEDIVSKNRDIWYMIPPEDPNVAAIVYVEGQPKSLVLAVRSKADQVISYDTEQYVLGVADNPDMITADSVRQSLQ
;
A
#
# COMPACT_ATOMS: atom_id res chain seq x y z
N MET A 1 -13.77 -1.13 7.23
CA MET A 1 -12.40 -0.74 7.59
C MET A 1 -11.69 -1.91 8.24
N TYR A 2 -10.46 -2.20 7.84
CA TYR A 2 -9.69 -3.24 8.51
C TYR A 2 -9.22 -2.78 9.90
N ASN A 3 -9.43 -3.62 10.91
CA ASN A 3 -9.13 -3.28 12.29
C ASN A 3 -7.92 -4.11 12.78
N THR A 4 -6.76 -3.46 12.81
CA THR A 4 -5.46 -4.06 13.17
C THR A 4 -4.99 -3.69 14.57
N ARG A 5 -5.66 -2.73 15.25
CA ARG A 5 -5.27 -2.17 16.54
C ARG A 5 -5.58 -3.08 17.74
N PHE A 6 -4.81 -2.90 18.80
CA PHE A 6 -5.11 -3.40 20.14
C PHE A 6 -5.52 -2.26 21.05
N ILE A 7 -6.40 -2.58 22.01
CA ILE A 7 -6.85 -1.69 23.07
C ILE A 7 -6.27 -2.23 24.37
N MET A 8 -5.57 -1.38 25.09
CA MET A 8 -4.99 -1.66 26.40
C MET A 8 -6.05 -1.57 27.50
N SER A 9 -5.74 -2.09 28.70
CA SER A 9 -6.66 -2.09 29.85
C SER A 9 -7.04 -0.69 30.33
N ASP A 10 -6.17 0.31 30.09
CA ASP A 10 -6.43 1.73 30.36
C ASP A 10 -7.22 2.44 29.23
N GLY A 11 -7.61 1.71 28.18
CA GLY A 11 -8.32 2.23 27.02
C GLY A 11 -7.42 2.81 25.93
N SER A 12 -6.10 2.89 26.15
CA SER A 12 -5.18 3.37 25.13
C SER A 12 -5.09 2.42 23.93
N VAL A 13 -4.81 2.98 22.76
CA VAL A 13 -4.77 2.24 21.50
C VAL A 13 -3.33 2.07 21.04
N ILE A 14 -2.98 0.86 20.63
CA ILE A 14 -1.69 0.56 20.01
C ILE A 14 -1.86 -0.16 18.69
N TYR A 15 -0.88 -0.02 17.81
CA TYR A 15 -0.83 -0.71 16.53
C TYR A 15 0.37 -1.66 16.51
N PRO A 16 0.14 -2.97 16.67
CA PRO A 16 1.22 -3.97 16.78
C PRO A 16 2.28 -3.89 15.67
N ALA A 17 1.86 -3.55 14.45
CA ALA A 17 2.70 -3.46 13.26
C ALA A 17 3.73 -2.31 13.27
N TYR A 18 3.60 -1.39 14.21
CA TYR A 18 4.41 -0.18 14.32
C TYR A 18 5.09 -0.04 15.68
N LEU A 19 5.09 -1.11 16.49
CA LEU A 19 5.88 -1.12 17.71
C LEU A 19 7.28 -1.64 17.40
N ASP A 20 8.28 -0.83 17.68
CA ASP A 20 9.65 -1.31 17.61
C ASP A 20 9.98 -2.26 18.78
N ARG A 21 11.21 -2.77 18.80
CA ARG A 21 11.64 -3.69 19.85
C ARG A 21 11.60 -3.05 21.24
N GLU A 22 12.00 -1.79 21.35
CA GLU A 22 12.05 -1.07 22.63
C GLU A 22 10.63 -0.82 23.16
N ASP A 23 9.71 -0.44 22.29
CA ASP A 23 8.29 -0.26 22.60
C ASP A 23 7.63 -1.56 23.02
N LYS A 24 7.95 -2.68 22.35
CA LYS A 24 7.49 -4.02 22.76
C LYS A 24 8.06 -4.40 24.13
N GLU A 25 9.34 -4.13 24.40
CA GLU A 25 9.95 -4.40 25.71
C GLU A 25 9.30 -3.56 26.83
N LYS A 26 9.04 -2.28 26.57
CA LYS A 26 8.27 -1.41 27.48
C LYS A 26 6.85 -1.92 27.69
N LEU A 27 6.15 -2.28 26.61
CA LEU A 27 4.78 -2.80 26.67
C LEU A 27 4.71 -4.09 27.47
N ARG A 28 5.63 -5.03 27.24
CA ARG A 28 5.74 -6.28 28.01
C ARG A 28 6.02 -5.99 29.49
N SER A 29 6.88 -5.03 29.78
CA SER A 29 7.21 -4.66 31.16
C SER A 29 6.01 -4.06 31.89
N ARG A 30 5.20 -3.24 31.20
CA ARG A 30 3.94 -2.70 31.73
C ARG A 30 2.87 -3.77 31.89
N GLN A 31 2.72 -4.66 30.92
CA GLN A 31 1.81 -5.81 30.98
C GLN A 31 2.15 -6.72 32.17
N GLY A 32 3.44 -7.05 32.34
CA GLY A 32 3.92 -7.97 33.36
C GLY A 32 3.22 -9.33 33.30
N LYS A 33 2.51 -9.69 34.37
CA LYS A 33 1.71 -10.93 34.48
C LYS A 33 0.21 -10.68 34.40
N GLN A 34 -0.22 -9.45 34.07
CA GLN A 34 -1.63 -9.11 33.97
C GLN A 34 -2.24 -9.85 32.78
N ARG A 35 -3.24 -10.69 33.08
CA ARG A 35 -4.15 -11.23 32.06
C ARG A 35 -5.05 -10.11 31.59
N GLU A 36 -5.61 -10.27 30.40
CA GLU A 36 -6.60 -9.33 29.88
C GLU A 36 -6.07 -7.89 29.64
N TYR A 37 -4.75 -7.73 29.59
CA TYR A 37 -4.10 -6.41 29.47
C TYR A 37 -4.26 -5.78 28.09
N LEU A 38 -4.26 -6.60 27.03
CA LEU A 38 -4.42 -6.19 25.64
C LEU A 38 -5.61 -6.94 25.06
N ARG A 39 -6.47 -6.27 24.29
CA ARG A 39 -7.50 -6.94 23.50
C ARG A 39 -7.54 -6.43 22.06
N CYS A 40 -7.95 -7.28 21.14
CA CYS A 40 -8.14 -6.88 19.75
C CYS A 40 -9.35 -5.93 19.64
N GLY A 41 -9.13 -4.75 19.04
CA GLY A 41 -10.17 -3.73 18.91
C GLY A 41 -11.24 -4.01 17.86
N CYS A 42 -11.21 -5.19 17.20
CA CYS A 42 -12.13 -5.52 16.11
C CYS A 42 -13.57 -5.83 16.55
N ARG A 43 -13.77 -6.15 17.83
CA ARG A 43 -15.07 -6.45 18.42
C ARG A 43 -15.11 -5.87 19.82
N LEU A 44 -15.88 -4.82 20.03
CA LEU A 44 -16.02 -4.23 21.36
C LEU A 44 -16.92 -5.09 22.28
N ASP A 45 -17.82 -5.86 21.66
CA ASP A 45 -18.73 -6.79 22.31
C ASP A 45 -18.05 -8.09 22.78
N LYS A 46 -16.87 -8.41 22.24
CA LYS A 46 -16.07 -9.58 22.62
C LYS A 46 -14.70 -9.16 23.14
N ASN A 47 -14.37 -9.57 24.36
CA ASN A 47 -13.05 -9.34 24.94
C ASN A 47 -12.00 -10.31 24.39
N LEU A 48 -11.50 -10.05 23.18
CA LEU A 48 -10.51 -10.88 22.49
C LEU A 48 -9.09 -10.58 22.99
N TYR A 49 -8.69 -11.13 24.13
CA TYR A 49 -7.45 -10.80 24.83
C TYR A 49 -6.16 -11.41 24.26
N TYR A 50 -5.08 -10.64 24.25
CA TYR A 50 -3.76 -11.02 23.76
C TYR A 50 -2.70 -10.82 24.84
N ARG A 51 -1.61 -11.58 24.74
CA ARG A 51 -0.39 -11.35 25.52
C ARG A 51 0.80 -11.11 24.61
N LEU A 52 1.69 -10.23 25.06
CA LEU A 52 3.03 -10.12 24.49
C LEU A 52 3.96 -11.15 25.18
N SER A 53 4.48 -12.09 24.39
CA SER A 53 5.35 -13.17 24.87
C SER A 53 6.79 -12.73 25.14
N GLU A 54 7.62 -13.67 25.59
CA GLU A 54 9.03 -13.40 25.85
C GLU A 54 9.86 -13.09 24.60
N ASP A 55 9.50 -13.71 23.49
CA ASP A 55 10.04 -13.46 22.16
C ASP A 55 9.41 -12.23 21.47
N LEU A 56 8.71 -11.38 22.23
CA LEU A 56 8.11 -10.12 21.79
C LEU A 56 7.08 -10.28 20.66
N LYS A 57 6.32 -11.38 20.69
CA LYS A 57 5.25 -11.68 19.74
C LYS A 57 3.89 -11.65 20.40
N PHE A 58 2.88 -11.26 19.66
CA PHE A 58 1.52 -11.23 20.18
C PHE A 58 0.83 -12.58 19.98
N TYR A 59 0.34 -13.16 21.08
CA TYR A 59 -0.40 -14.42 21.07
C TYR A 59 -1.78 -14.25 21.70
N PRO A 60 -2.83 -14.87 21.13
CA PRO A 60 -4.15 -14.88 21.76
C PRO A 60 -4.09 -15.66 23.08
N GLU A 61 -4.77 -15.16 24.12
CA GLU A 61 -4.84 -15.83 25.43
C GLU A 61 -5.79 -17.04 25.43
N HIS A 62 -6.74 -17.09 24.49
CA HIS A 62 -7.67 -18.20 24.33
C HIS A 62 -7.68 -18.73 22.90
N ASN A 63 -7.97 -20.02 22.78
CA ASN A 63 -8.25 -20.64 21.49
C ASN A 63 -9.67 -20.24 21.03
N ASN A 64 -9.89 -20.26 19.72
CA ASN A 64 -11.20 -20.00 19.08
C ASN A 64 -11.69 -18.55 19.14
N TYR A 65 -10.79 -17.56 19.10
CA TYR A 65 -11.22 -16.18 18.83
C TYR A 65 -11.86 -16.04 17.46
N GLU A 66 -13.12 -15.62 17.48
CA GLU A 66 -13.87 -15.20 16.30
C GLU A 66 -13.80 -13.69 16.17
N HIS A 67 -12.78 -13.24 15.45
CA HIS A 67 -12.65 -11.84 15.08
C HIS A 67 -13.78 -11.40 14.14
N ASP A 68 -13.99 -10.09 14.04
CA ASP A 68 -14.83 -9.53 12.99
C ASP A 68 -14.26 -9.89 11.60
N LYS A 69 -15.14 -10.07 10.61
CA LYS A 69 -14.76 -10.45 9.24
C LYS A 69 -13.83 -9.45 8.54
N TYR A 70 -13.74 -8.22 9.04
CA TYR A 70 -12.83 -7.19 8.57
C TYR A 70 -11.55 -7.08 9.40
N CYS A 71 -11.32 -7.95 10.39
CA CYS A 71 -10.05 -8.00 11.11
C CYS A 71 -9.01 -8.82 10.35
N CYS A 72 -7.75 -8.35 10.32
CA CYS A 72 -6.64 -9.12 9.72
C CYS A 72 -6.39 -10.48 10.40
N ARG A 73 -6.91 -10.66 11.63
CA ARG A 73 -6.82 -11.88 12.44
C ARG A 73 -8.01 -12.82 12.25
N TYR A 74 -8.95 -12.47 11.37
CA TYR A 74 -10.12 -13.31 11.06
C TYR A 74 -9.73 -14.66 10.47
N ARG A 75 -10.40 -15.71 10.95
CA ARG A 75 -10.28 -17.08 10.45
C ARG A 75 -11.65 -17.60 10.05
N GLU A 76 -11.73 -18.18 8.86
CA GLU A 76 -12.93 -18.88 8.39
C GLU A 76 -12.61 -20.39 8.39
N ASN A 77 -13.41 -21.19 9.11
CA ASN A 77 -13.21 -22.64 9.25
C ASN A 77 -11.79 -23.03 9.72
N GLY A 78 -11.23 -22.25 10.64
CA GLY A 78 -9.87 -22.46 11.17
C GLY A 78 -8.74 -22.09 10.21
N ARG A 79 -9.04 -21.68 8.97
CA ARG A 79 -8.06 -21.19 8.00
C ARG A 79 -8.03 -19.66 8.03
N ASN A 80 -6.83 -19.08 7.97
CA ASN A 80 -6.69 -17.65 7.75
C ASN A 80 -7.26 -17.32 6.37
N ARG A 81 -8.44 -16.72 6.29
CA ARG A 81 -8.93 -16.18 5.02
C ARG A 81 -8.26 -14.83 4.82
N ARG A 82 -7.44 -14.72 3.78
CA ARG A 82 -6.80 -13.45 3.46
C ARG A 82 -7.86 -12.46 2.97
N ILE A 83 -8.15 -11.44 3.78
CA ILE A 83 -9.10 -10.37 3.46
C ILE A 83 -8.43 -9.13 2.89
N THR A 84 -7.11 -9.00 3.04
CA THR A 84 -6.27 -7.94 2.47
C THR A 84 -5.00 -8.53 1.89
N ALA A 85 -4.45 -7.95 0.82
CA ALA A 85 -3.24 -8.45 0.18
C ALA A 85 -1.93 -7.89 0.77
N TYR A 86 -2.02 -7.07 1.82
CA TYR A 86 -0.88 -6.51 2.56
C TYR A 86 -1.09 -6.79 4.05
N MET A 87 -0.35 -7.76 4.60
CA MET A 87 -0.62 -8.29 5.94
C MET A 87 0.59 -8.18 6.85
N TYR A 88 0.40 -7.61 8.04
CA TYR A 88 1.34 -7.74 9.15
C TYR A 88 1.19 -9.10 9.82
N ASP A 89 2.32 -9.75 10.12
CA ASP A 89 2.36 -11.00 10.87
C ASP A 89 2.85 -10.75 12.30
N ASP A 90 1.91 -10.84 13.25
CA ASP A 90 2.13 -10.71 14.70
C ASP A 90 3.25 -11.64 15.24
N SER A 91 3.59 -12.70 14.50
CA SER A 91 4.57 -13.71 14.90
C SER A 91 5.96 -13.56 14.27
N SER A 92 6.12 -12.76 13.22
CA SER A 92 7.42 -12.56 12.56
C SER A 92 7.89 -11.12 12.52
N ASP A 93 7.01 -10.17 12.87
CA ASP A 93 7.27 -8.73 12.74
C ASP A 93 7.55 -8.30 11.28
N GLU A 94 7.21 -9.17 10.33
CA GLU A 94 7.33 -8.94 8.91
C GLU A 94 5.97 -8.59 8.32
N ILE A 95 6.01 -7.82 7.24
CA ILE A 95 4.85 -7.55 6.41
C ILE A 95 4.94 -8.42 5.17
N THR A 96 3.89 -9.18 4.89
CA THR A 96 3.78 -9.98 3.68
C THR A 96 2.81 -9.33 2.68
N ALA A 97 3.34 -9.02 1.50
CA ALA A 97 2.58 -8.52 0.36
C ALA A 97 2.29 -9.67 -0.63
N PHE A 98 1.02 -9.92 -0.89
CA PHE A 98 0.56 -10.95 -1.83
C PHE A 98 0.29 -10.32 -3.19
N CYS A 99 1.22 -10.49 -4.13
CA CYS A 99 1.13 -9.85 -5.44
C CYS A 99 0.50 -10.77 -6.50
N SER A 100 -0.12 -10.19 -7.52
CA SER A 100 -0.61 -10.90 -8.72
C SER A 100 0.50 -11.30 -9.68
N PHE A 101 1.70 -10.76 -9.47
CA PHE A 101 2.90 -11.01 -10.25
C PHE A 101 4.01 -11.60 -9.38
N ASN A 102 4.96 -12.28 -10.03
CA ASN A 102 6.22 -12.67 -9.41
C ASN A 102 7.31 -11.67 -9.83
N PRO A 103 8.02 -11.03 -8.88
CA PRO A 103 9.07 -10.06 -9.17
C PRO A 103 10.18 -10.61 -10.07
N ARG A 104 10.56 -11.89 -9.95
CA ARG A 104 11.67 -12.50 -10.69
C ARG A 104 11.30 -12.93 -12.11
N SER A 105 10.03 -13.27 -12.35
CA SER A 105 9.55 -13.67 -13.67
C SER A 105 8.96 -12.46 -14.40
N PHE A 106 9.83 -11.75 -15.13
CA PHE A 106 9.43 -10.76 -16.11
C PHE A 106 9.90 -11.20 -17.51
N SER A 107 8.94 -11.76 -18.25
CA SER A 107 9.00 -11.88 -19.70
C SER A 107 8.12 -10.77 -20.25
N ASP A 108 8.72 -9.80 -20.94
CA ASP A 108 7.97 -9.10 -21.97
C ASP A 108 7.59 -10.19 -22.97
N GLY A 109 6.32 -10.27 -23.35
CA GLY A 109 5.91 -11.15 -24.43
C GLY A 109 6.51 -10.65 -25.73
N GLU A 110 7.82 -10.86 -25.94
CA GLU A 110 8.45 -10.76 -27.24
C GLU A 110 7.74 -11.80 -28.12
N LYS A 111 6.69 -11.33 -28.81
CA LYS A 111 6.32 -11.90 -30.11
C LYS A 111 7.57 -11.74 -30.96
N ASN A 112 8.36 -12.81 -31.02
CA ASN A 112 9.29 -12.99 -32.12
C ASN A 112 8.43 -13.05 -33.38
N ASP A 113 8.54 -12.05 -34.26
CA ASP A 113 8.09 -12.19 -35.65
C ASP A 113 8.90 -13.30 -36.35
N PRO A 114 8.28 -13.97 -37.33
CA PRO A 114 7.54 -15.21 -37.21
C PRO A 114 8.47 -16.42 -37.38
N ASP A 115 8.25 -17.46 -36.59
CA ASP A 115 8.54 -18.83 -37.04
C ASP A 115 7.28 -19.66 -36.81
N ASP A 116 6.82 -20.28 -37.90
CA ASP A 116 5.55 -20.98 -38.02
C ASP A 116 5.39 -22.11 -37.01
N ASN A 117 4.13 -22.32 -36.62
CA ASN A 117 3.59 -23.38 -35.78
C ASN A 117 3.92 -23.30 -34.28
N GLU A 118 3.05 -22.63 -33.55
CA GLU A 118 2.50 -23.19 -32.30
C GLU A 118 1.12 -22.56 -32.04
N GLN A 119 0.17 -23.42 -31.66
CA GLN A 119 -1.25 -23.13 -31.56
C GLN A 119 -1.54 -21.97 -30.58
N GLU A 120 -2.39 -21.04 -31.03
CA GLU A 120 -2.97 -19.98 -30.22
C GLU A 120 -3.73 -20.56 -29.00
N GLU A 121 -3.15 -20.44 -27.81
CA GLU A 121 -3.98 -20.31 -26.61
C GLU A 121 -4.46 -18.87 -26.55
N THR A 122 -5.70 -18.68 -26.97
CA THR A 122 -6.45 -17.44 -26.82
C THR A 122 -6.44 -17.03 -25.34
N SER A 123 -5.62 -16.03 -25.00
CA SER A 123 -5.82 -15.28 -23.78
C SER A 123 -7.19 -14.61 -23.89
N GLU A 124 -8.14 -15.02 -23.06
CA GLU A 124 -9.40 -14.31 -22.88
C GLU A 124 -9.08 -12.85 -22.56
N GLU A 125 -9.35 -11.97 -23.52
CA GLU A 125 -9.52 -10.56 -23.29
C GLU A 125 -10.56 -10.42 -22.18
N LEU A 126 -10.18 -9.82 -21.06
CA LEU A 126 -11.16 -9.39 -20.07
C LEU A 126 -12.05 -8.36 -20.78
N PRO A 127 -13.36 -8.61 -20.95
CA PRO A 127 -14.22 -7.64 -21.61
C PRO A 127 -14.25 -6.36 -20.79
N GLU A 128 -14.04 -5.24 -21.49
CA GLU A 128 -14.34 -3.91 -20.99
C GLU A 128 -15.82 -3.84 -20.59
N GLY A 129 -16.09 -3.40 -19.35
CA GLY A 129 -17.40 -2.92 -18.93
C GLY A 129 -18.53 -3.96 -18.90
N GLU A 130 -18.55 -4.83 -17.88
CA GLU A 130 -19.81 -5.47 -17.48
C GLU A 130 -20.64 -4.52 -16.61
N VAL A 131 -21.73 -4.04 -17.21
CA VAL A 131 -22.90 -3.48 -16.56
C VAL A 131 -23.63 -4.64 -15.85
N ILE A 132 -23.75 -4.57 -14.53
CA ILE A 132 -24.74 -5.37 -13.79
C ILE A 132 -25.93 -4.45 -13.51
N VAL A 133 -27.03 -4.68 -14.23
CA VAL A 133 -28.35 -4.14 -13.87
C VAL A 133 -28.88 -4.98 -12.70
N GLU A 134 -29.12 -4.36 -11.55
CA GLU A 134 -29.86 -4.99 -10.45
C GLU A 134 -31.34 -5.11 -10.83
N GLY A 135 -31.90 -6.32 -10.74
CA GLY A 135 -33.34 -6.51 -10.94
C GLY A 135 -33.82 -7.90 -11.35
N ALA A 136 -33.27 -8.98 -10.80
CA ALA A 136 -33.94 -10.29 -10.83
C ALA A 136 -33.46 -11.13 -9.63
N ALA A 137 -34.41 -11.78 -8.94
CA ALA A 137 -34.15 -12.65 -7.80
C ALA A 137 -33.11 -13.73 -8.16
N PRO A 138 -32.19 -14.11 -7.25
CA PRO A 138 -31.19 -15.12 -7.57
C PRO A 138 -31.86 -16.49 -7.69
N GLU A 139 -32.01 -16.97 -8.91
CA GLU A 139 -32.09 -18.41 -9.15
C GLU A 139 -30.81 -19.08 -8.63
N LYS A 140 -30.97 -20.22 -7.97
CA LYS A 140 -29.92 -21.00 -7.32
C LYS A 140 -28.79 -21.31 -8.31
N GLY A 141 -27.69 -20.57 -8.22
CA GLY A 141 -26.45 -20.80 -8.97
C GLY A 141 -25.27 -20.86 -8.02
N ASP A 142 -24.36 -21.80 -8.27
CA ASP A 142 -23.20 -22.14 -7.46
C ASP A 142 -22.43 -20.92 -6.93
N VAL A 143 -22.23 -20.89 -5.60
CA VAL A 143 -21.45 -19.87 -4.92
C VAL A 143 -19.98 -20.02 -5.33
N LYS A 144 -19.53 -19.24 -6.33
CA LYS A 144 -18.11 -19.12 -6.67
C LYS A 144 -17.34 -18.73 -5.40
N GLU A 145 -16.38 -19.56 -4.99
CA GLU A 145 -15.47 -19.22 -3.89
C GLU A 145 -14.82 -17.85 -4.16
N LYS A 146 -14.95 -16.89 -3.23
CA LYS A 146 -14.32 -15.58 -3.43
C LYS A 146 -12.79 -15.76 -3.44
N LYS A 147 -12.17 -15.44 -4.58
CA LYS A 147 -10.71 -15.45 -4.74
C LYS A 147 -10.07 -14.52 -3.71
N GLU A 148 -8.96 -14.96 -3.12
CA GLU A 148 -8.19 -14.13 -2.21
C GLU A 148 -7.61 -12.89 -2.93
N PRO A 149 -7.53 -11.74 -2.25
CA PRO A 149 -7.02 -10.51 -2.84
C PRO A 149 -5.53 -10.63 -3.16
N LYS A 150 -5.12 -9.92 -4.22
CA LYS A 150 -3.73 -9.77 -4.65
C LYS A 150 -3.46 -8.33 -5.09
N LEU A 151 -2.27 -7.82 -4.81
CA LEU A 151 -1.81 -6.50 -5.23
C LEU A 151 -1.27 -6.54 -6.66
N GLY A 152 -1.69 -5.61 -7.50
CA GLY A 152 -0.93 -5.24 -8.70
C GLY A 152 0.25 -4.34 -8.33
N MET A 153 0.97 -3.86 -9.35
CA MET A 153 2.13 -3.00 -9.14
C MET A 153 1.75 -1.66 -8.48
N PRO A 154 0.69 -0.95 -8.94
CA PRO A 154 0.26 0.30 -8.30
C PRO A 154 -0.15 0.10 -6.84
N GLU A 155 -0.89 -0.97 -6.53
CA GLU A 155 -1.36 -1.25 -5.17
C GLU A 155 -0.22 -1.62 -4.23
N LEU A 156 0.78 -2.38 -4.70
CA LEU A 156 1.98 -2.67 -3.92
C LEU A 156 2.71 -1.37 -3.55
N ILE A 157 2.92 -0.48 -4.53
CA ILE A 157 3.63 0.79 -4.30
C ILE A 157 2.83 1.68 -3.35
N ARG A 158 1.51 1.78 -3.54
CA ARG A 158 0.65 2.52 -2.61
C ARG A 158 0.79 1.97 -1.21
N SER A 159 0.58 0.67 -1.00
CA SER A 159 0.66 0.06 0.33
C SER A 159 2.03 0.27 0.98
N LEU A 160 3.13 0.10 0.24
CA LEU A 160 4.49 0.42 0.73
C LEU A 160 4.63 1.88 1.17
N ASN A 161 4.16 2.81 0.34
CA ASN A 161 4.30 4.24 0.59
C ASN A 161 3.46 4.68 1.81
N VAL A 162 2.19 4.29 1.87
CA VAL A 162 1.32 4.69 2.98
C VAL A 162 1.65 3.94 4.28
N ASP A 163 2.16 2.70 4.21
CA ASP A 163 2.71 2.00 5.38
C ASP A 163 3.94 2.73 5.92
N THR A 164 4.81 3.24 5.06
CA THR A 164 5.95 4.09 5.45
C THR A 164 5.49 5.38 6.13
N PHE A 165 4.44 6.02 5.59
CA PHE A 165 3.86 7.22 6.21
C PHE A 165 3.29 6.92 7.59
N THR A 166 2.48 5.87 7.72
CA THR A 166 1.89 5.49 9.00
C THR A 166 2.95 5.08 10.02
N ASP A 167 4.00 4.36 9.61
CA ASP A 167 5.17 4.08 10.45
C ASP A 167 5.81 5.36 10.98
N ALA A 168 6.01 6.36 10.12
CA ALA A 168 6.57 7.65 10.52
C ALA A 168 5.68 8.38 11.53
N VAL A 169 4.36 8.42 11.30
CA VAL A 169 3.39 9.03 12.23
C VAL A 169 3.44 8.34 13.60
N MET A 170 3.43 7.01 13.63
CA MET A 170 3.43 6.24 14.88
C MET A 170 4.70 6.45 15.71
N HIS A 171 5.82 6.74 15.06
CA HIS A 171 7.10 7.06 15.72
C HIS A 171 7.34 8.57 15.88
N ASN A 172 6.32 9.41 15.65
CA ASN A 172 6.43 10.88 15.69
C ASN A 172 7.54 11.46 14.80
N ILE A 173 7.84 10.79 13.69
CA ILE A 173 8.82 11.23 12.69
C ILE A 173 8.11 12.08 11.65
N LYS A 174 8.55 13.33 11.49
CA LYS A 174 8.03 14.22 10.44
C LYS A 174 8.81 14.06 9.15
N SER A 175 8.09 13.92 8.04
CA SER A 175 8.70 14.00 6.71
C SER A 175 8.72 15.45 6.24
N GLU A 176 9.92 16.04 6.16
CA GLU A 176 10.10 17.44 5.77
C GLU A 176 10.12 17.64 4.25
N SER A 177 10.31 16.55 3.48
CA SER A 177 10.43 16.60 2.03
C SER A 177 10.18 15.24 1.38
N ARG A 178 9.93 15.24 0.06
CA ARG A 178 9.88 14.02 -0.76
C ARG A 178 11.18 13.20 -0.70
N ASN A 179 12.32 13.88 -0.56
CA ASN A 179 13.63 13.22 -0.49
C ASN A 179 13.81 12.48 0.84
N SER A 180 13.45 13.11 1.96
CA SER A 180 13.47 12.43 3.27
C SER A 180 12.48 11.27 3.29
N PHE A 181 11.28 11.45 2.71
CA PHE A 181 10.29 10.40 2.62
C PHE A 181 10.78 9.19 1.83
N SER A 182 11.40 9.43 0.67
CA SER A 182 11.93 8.36 -0.18
C SER A 182 12.97 7.50 0.57
N LYS A 183 13.81 8.12 1.42
CA LYS A 183 14.74 7.38 2.28
C LYS A 183 14.01 6.50 3.31
N SER A 184 12.92 7.01 3.89
CA SER A 184 12.07 6.23 4.80
C SER A 184 11.42 5.04 4.09
N VAL A 185 10.99 5.21 2.83
CA VAL A 185 10.45 4.09 2.03
C VAL A 185 11.50 2.99 1.89
N TYR A 186 12.74 3.34 1.51
CA TYR A 186 13.83 2.35 1.42
C TYR A 186 14.12 1.62 2.74
N LYS A 187 14.01 2.31 3.88
CA LYS A 187 14.12 1.67 5.20
C LYS A 187 12.96 0.70 5.44
N ARG A 188 11.72 1.16 5.23
CA ARG A 188 10.52 0.35 5.47
C ARG A 188 10.45 -0.89 4.60
N MET A 189 10.93 -0.81 3.36
CA MET A 189 11.01 -1.94 2.43
C MET A 189 11.84 -3.13 2.92
N ARG A 190 12.70 -2.96 3.93
CA ARG A 190 13.44 -4.07 4.58
C ARG A 190 12.55 -4.93 5.48
N HIS A 191 11.36 -4.46 5.82
CA HIS A 191 10.38 -5.20 6.62
C HIS A 191 9.28 -5.83 5.76
N VAL A 192 9.25 -5.53 4.46
CA VAL A 192 8.18 -5.94 3.55
C VAL A 192 8.68 -7.02 2.61
N ARG A 193 8.04 -8.17 2.61
CA ARG A 193 8.36 -9.32 1.77
C ARG A 193 7.21 -9.62 0.81
N ILE A 194 7.52 -9.88 -0.45
CA ILE A 194 6.53 -10.40 -1.40
C ILE A 194 6.38 -11.90 -1.17
N ALA A 195 5.14 -12.39 -1.10
CA ALA A 195 4.84 -13.81 -0.93
C ALA A 195 5.64 -14.67 -1.92
N LYS A 196 6.23 -15.78 -1.44
CA LYS A 196 7.15 -16.69 -2.15
C LYS A 196 8.58 -16.17 -2.38
N MET A 197 8.88 -14.91 -2.05
CA MET A 197 10.27 -14.43 -2.00
C MET A 197 10.90 -14.82 -0.67
N LYS A 198 12.20 -15.14 -0.66
CA LYS A 198 12.94 -15.46 0.57
C LYS A 198 13.38 -14.22 1.35
N LYS A 199 13.66 -13.13 0.65
CA LYS A 199 14.16 -11.87 1.22
C LYS A 199 13.09 -10.77 1.16
N PRO A 200 13.15 -9.78 2.07
CA PRO A 200 12.42 -8.52 1.92
C PRO A 200 12.73 -7.82 0.60
N ILE A 201 11.79 -7.02 0.10
CA ILE A 201 11.90 -6.30 -1.18
C ILE A 201 13.11 -5.36 -1.17
N GLY A 202 13.37 -4.70 -0.02
CA GLY A 202 14.48 -3.76 0.15
C GLY A 202 15.87 -4.42 0.17
N GLU A 203 15.95 -5.74 0.25
CA GLU A 203 17.22 -6.50 0.26
C GLU A 203 17.50 -7.21 -1.07
N LEU A 204 16.60 -7.09 -2.05
CA LEU A 204 16.80 -7.68 -3.37
C LEU A 204 17.89 -6.92 -4.12
N SER A 205 18.89 -7.64 -4.63
CA SER A 205 19.97 -7.07 -5.43
C SER A 205 20.05 -7.67 -6.84
N LEU A 206 20.56 -6.87 -7.79
CA LEU A 206 20.76 -7.35 -9.16
C LEU A 206 21.80 -8.48 -9.22
N GLU A 207 22.80 -8.42 -8.36
CA GLU A 207 23.94 -9.35 -8.34
C GLU A 207 23.55 -10.73 -7.80
N THR A 208 22.74 -10.77 -6.74
CA THR A 208 22.40 -12.03 -6.05
C THR A 208 21.02 -12.55 -6.39
N ASP A 209 20.06 -11.66 -6.67
CA ASP A 209 18.66 -12.02 -6.91
C ASP A 209 18.24 -11.83 -8.38
N GLY A 210 19.08 -11.20 -9.21
CA GLY A 210 18.77 -10.88 -10.62
C GLY A 210 17.72 -9.77 -10.80
N VAL A 211 17.20 -9.24 -9.69
CA VAL A 211 16.15 -8.23 -9.64
C VAL A 211 16.39 -7.32 -8.43
N ARG A 212 16.12 -6.03 -8.57
CA ARG A 212 16.04 -5.09 -7.46
C ARG A 212 14.80 -4.21 -7.60
N PHE A 213 14.27 -3.75 -6.48
CA PHE A 213 13.23 -2.72 -6.51
C PHE A 213 13.86 -1.33 -6.56
N ILE A 214 13.21 -0.42 -7.27
CA ILE A 214 13.61 0.98 -7.38
C ILE A 214 12.45 1.87 -6.94
N TYR A 215 12.78 2.99 -6.30
CA TYR A 215 11.85 4.03 -5.86
C TYR A 215 12.54 5.39 -6.02
N LEU A 216 12.32 6.07 -7.13
CA LEU A 216 13.15 7.19 -7.58
C LEU A 216 12.28 8.38 -7.99
N LYS A 217 12.87 9.58 -7.95
CA LYS A 217 12.22 10.79 -8.44
C LYS A 217 12.26 10.81 -9.96
N TYR A 218 11.12 11.08 -10.59
CA TYR A 218 11.03 11.24 -12.03
C TYR A 218 11.71 12.55 -12.48
N ALA A 219 12.41 12.51 -13.62
CA ALA A 219 12.97 13.69 -14.25
C ALA A 219 12.34 13.90 -15.64
N ASP A 220 12.49 12.90 -16.52
CA ASP A 220 11.99 12.96 -17.89
C ASP A 220 11.90 11.55 -18.49
N THR A 221 11.26 11.45 -19.65
CA THR A 221 11.16 10.24 -20.47
C THR A 221 11.53 10.53 -21.90
N TYR A 222 12.23 9.60 -22.53
CA TYR A 222 12.64 9.77 -23.91
C TYR A 222 12.63 8.45 -24.69
N GLU A 223 12.26 8.54 -25.96
CA GLU A 223 12.33 7.45 -26.93
C GLU A 223 13.42 7.77 -27.96
N GLN A 224 14.26 6.79 -28.27
CA GLN A 224 15.30 6.91 -29.29
C GLN A 224 15.20 5.71 -30.24
N THR A 225 14.98 5.99 -31.53
CA THR A 225 14.97 4.96 -32.57
C THR A 225 16.35 4.88 -33.23
N GLU A 226 17.03 3.75 -33.10
CA GLU A 226 18.32 3.47 -33.73
C GLU A 226 18.23 2.19 -34.55
N LYS A 227 18.59 2.25 -35.84
CA LYS A 227 18.68 1.08 -36.73
C LYS A 227 17.41 0.20 -36.73
N GLY A 228 16.23 0.84 -36.66
CA GLY A 228 14.93 0.15 -36.63
C GLY A 228 14.47 -0.35 -35.26
N TYR A 229 15.27 -0.17 -34.20
CA TYR A 229 14.91 -0.53 -32.83
C TYR A 229 14.62 0.72 -31.99
N THR A 230 13.47 0.75 -31.32
CA THR A 230 13.11 1.84 -30.41
C THR A 230 13.55 1.49 -29.00
N LYS A 231 14.49 2.28 -28.45
CA LYS A 231 14.91 2.21 -27.06
C LYS A 231 14.16 3.28 -26.28
N CYS A 232 13.58 2.88 -25.16
CA CYS A 232 12.85 3.77 -24.28
C CYS A 232 13.59 3.91 -22.96
N TYR A 233 13.49 5.09 -22.37
CA TYR A 233 14.25 5.38 -21.17
C TYR A 233 13.54 6.38 -20.27
N ILE A 234 13.91 6.32 -19.00
CA ILE A 234 13.43 7.21 -17.95
C ILE A 234 14.65 7.80 -17.26
N ASP A 235 14.74 9.13 -17.31
CA ASP A 235 15.69 9.90 -16.53
C ASP A 235 15.13 10.08 -15.12
N THR A 236 15.94 9.77 -14.11
CA THR A 236 15.58 9.82 -12.69
C THR A 236 16.56 10.68 -11.92
N LEU A 237 16.08 11.45 -10.95
CA LEU A 237 16.91 12.27 -10.08
C LEU A 237 17.27 11.49 -8.81
N ASP A 238 18.55 11.46 -8.49
CA ASP A 238 19.04 10.99 -7.18
C ASP A 238 19.08 12.16 -6.19
N SER A 239 19.27 11.83 -4.92
CA SER A 239 19.39 12.73 -3.79
C SER A 239 20.55 13.73 -3.90
N ASP A 240 21.58 13.44 -4.71
CA ASP A 240 22.68 14.36 -5.01
C ASP A 240 22.39 15.33 -6.18
N GLY A 241 21.18 15.28 -6.73
CA GLY A 241 20.75 16.09 -7.86
C GLY A 241 21.23 15.57 -9.22
N LYS A 242 22.00 14.47 -9.26
CA LYS A 242 22.41 13.88 -10.54
C LYS A 242 21.24 13.18 -11.20
N THR A 243 21.21 13.30 -12.52
CA THR A 243 20.25 12.61 -13.36
C THR A 243 20.86 11.29 -13.83
N TYR A 244 20.14 10.22 -13.61
CA TYR A 244 20.49 8.86 -14.03
C TYR A 244 19.52 8.38 -15.08
N ARG A 245 20.11 7.74 -16.09
CA ARG A 245 19.43 7.34 -17.29
C ARG A 245 19.16 5.84 -17.27
N ASN A 246 17.88 5.47 -17.22
CA ASN A 246 17.47 4.07 -17.04
C ASN A 246 16.78 3.55 -18.30
N LEU A 247 17.29 2.45 -18.85
CA LEU A 247 16.63 1.75 -19.96
C LEU A 247 15.35 1.08 -19.46
N VAL A 248 14.30 1.17 -20.27
CA VAL A 248 12.97 0.65 -19.97
C VAL A 248 12.41 -0.04 -21.21
N TYR A 249 11.62 -1.09 -21.01
CA TYR A 249 10.89 -1.69 -22.11
C TYR A 249 9.85 -0.72 -22.70
N PRO A 250 9.79 -0.55 -24.04
CA PRO A 250 8.89 0.42 -24.67
C PRO A 250 7.43 0.28 -24.25
N ASP A 251 6.90 -0.94 -24.27
CA ASP A 251 5.50 -1.20 -23.92
C ASP A 251 5.21 -0.91 -22.44
N ALA A 252 6.16 -1.25 -21.56
CA ALA A 252 6.06 -0.92 -20.14
C ALA A 252 6.04 0.60 -19.91
N LEU A 253 6.91 1.36 -20.59
CA LEU A 253 6.95 2.81 -20.48
C LEU A 253 5.64 3.43 -20.99
N ARG A 254 5.22 3.10 -22.21
CA ARG A 254 4.01 3.66 -22.82
C ARG A 254 2.76 3.35 -22.01
N LYS A 255 2.65 2.12 -21.50
CA LYS A 255 1.55 1.72 -20.61
C LYS A 255 1.54 2.53 -19.32
N ALA A 256 2.71 2.76 -18.72
CA ALA A 256 2.81 3.52 -17.47
C ALA A 256 2.51 5.02 -17.67
N VAL A 257 3.03 5.65 -18.73
CA VAL A 257 2.72 7.05 -19.06
C VAL A 257 1.23 7.22 -19.38
N LYS A 258 0.65 6.34 -20.20
CA LYS A 258 -0.79 6.35 -20.49
C LYS A 258 -1.64 6.18 -19.22
N ALA A 259 -1.23 5.29 -18.31
CA ALA A 259 -1.91 5.10 -17.03
C ALA A 259 -1.79 6.34 -16.13
N PHE A 260 -0.64 7.01 -16.13
CA PHE A 260 -0.42 8.25 -15.40
C PHE A 260 -1.33 9.37 -15.92
N VAL A 261 -1.28 9.66 -17.22
CA VAL A 261 -2.10 10.72 -17.83
C VAL A 261 -3.59 10.45 -17.61
N LYS A 262 -4.02 9.19 -17.70
CA LYS A 262 -5.40 8.80 -17.37
C LYS A 262 -5.78 9.05 -15.91
N ALA A 263 -4.87 8.82 -14.97
CA ALA A 263 -5.14 8.95 -13.54
C ALA A 263 -5.13 10.42 -13.07
N TYR A 264 -4.26 11.25 -13.62
CA TYR A 264 -4.03 12.62 -13.14
C TYR A 264 -4.47 13.71 -14.10
N GLY A 265 -4.74 13.40 -15.38
CA GLY A 265 -5.11 14.39 -16.40
C GLY A 265 -3.99 15.35 -16.79
N ILE A 266 -2.74 15.04 -16.41
CA ILE A 266 -1.54 15.83 -16.66
C ILE A 266 -0.39 14.93 -17.09
N GLU A 267 0.65 15.51 -17.69
CA GLU A 267 1.92 14.83 -17.93
C GLU A 267 2.77 14.74 -16.64
N PRO A 268 3.68 13.75 -16.54
CA PRO A 268 4.64 13.66 -15.45
C PRO A 268 5.43 14.96 -15.23
N ASP A 269 5.62 15.33 -13.97
CA ASP A 269 6.21 16.61 -13.55
C ASP A 269 7.18 16.46 -12.36
N GLY A 270 7.60 17.58 -11.76
CA GLY A 270 8.51 17.59 -10.61
C GLY A 270 7.95 16.98 -9.32
N ASN A 271 6.65 16.68 -9.26
CA ASN A 271 5.97 16.00 -8.15
C ASN A 271 5.80 14.50 -8.43
N THR A 272 6.36 14.01 -9.53
CA THR A 272 6.21 12.64 -9.98
C THR A 272 7.32 11.74 -9.45
N MET A 273 6.95 10.53 -9.05
CA MET A 273 7.85 9.46 -8.65
C MET A 273 7.66 8.26 -9.58
N ILE A 274 8.71 7.44 -9.65
CA ILE A 274 8.69 6.15 -10.34
C ILE A 274 9.10 5.06 -9.36
N ALA A 275 8.37 3.95 -9.38
CA ALA A 275 8.77 2.76 -8.67
C ALA A 275 8.53 1.51 -9.51
N GLY A 276 9.35 0.49 -9.28
CA GLY A 276 9.43 -0.63 -10.20
C GLY A 276 10.42 -1.70 -9.82
N PHE A 277 10.49 -2.73 -10.65
CA PHE A 277 11.54 -3.74 -10.61
C PHE A 277 12.49 -3.55 -11.78
N GLN A 278 13.78 -3.47 -11.46
CA GLN A 278 14.87 -3.47 -12.42
C GLN A 278 15.53 -4.85 -12.47
N TYR A 279 15.93 -5.24 -13.68
CA TYR A 279 16.43 -6.56 -14.02
C TYR A 279 17.81 -6.46 -14.68
N VAL A 280 18.58 -7.55 -14.58
CA VAL A 280 19.74 -7.77 -15.48
C VAL A 280 19.31 -8.68 -16.61
N LYS A 281 19.50 -8.24 -17.86
CA LYS A 281 19.24 -9.03 -19.07
C LYS A 281 20.54 -9.24 -19.84
N LYS A 282 20.65 -10.38 -20.52
CA LYS A 282 21.73 -10.67 -21.46
C LYS A 282 21.24 -10.35 -22.86
N GLY A 283 21.97 -9.50 -23.58
CA GLY A 283 21.73 -9.23 -24.99
C GLY A 283 22.23 -10.38 -25.88
N ARG A 284 21.83 -10.36 -27.16
CA ARG A 284 22.22 -11.36 -28.17
C ARG A 284 23.75 -11.46 -28.36
N SER A 285 24.48 -10.38 -28.13
CA SER A 285 25.95 -10.31 -28.18
C SER A 285 26.65 -10.81 -26.89
N GLY A 286 25.90 -11.28 -25.89
CA GLY A 286 26.43 -11.71 -24.59
C GLY A 286 26.63 -10.59 -23.57
N TYR A 287 26.50 -9.31 -23.97
CA TYR A 287 26.59 -8.16 -23.05
C TYR A 287 25.40 -8.13 -22.09
N THR A 288 25.66 -7.89 -20.81
CA THR A 288 24.63 -7.72 -19.79
C THR A 288 24.25 -6.26 -19.64
N TYR A 289 22.95 -5.97 -19.63
CA TYR A 289 22.42 -4.62 -19.42
C TYR A 289 21.33 -4.62 -18.36
N ARG A 290 21.10 -3.43 -17.77
CA ARG A 290 20.07 -3.20 -16.77
C ARG A 290 18.83 -2.61 -17.43
N ILE A 291 17.66 -3.11 -17.10
CA ILE A 291 16.40 -2.64 -17.68
C ILE A 291 15.28 -2.65 -16.64
N ILE A 292 14.41 -1.64 -16.66
CA ILE A 292 13.20 -1.60 -15.84
C ILE A 292 12.08 -2.31 -16.61
N GLY A 293 11.45 -3.31 -15.99
CA GLY A 293 10.41 -4.12 -16.63
C GLY A 293 9.01 -3.87 -16.07
N ARG A 294 8.84 -4.02 -14.76
CA ARG A 294 7.57 -3.71 -14.09
C ARG A 294 7.71 -2.33 -13.47
N LEU A 295 6.96 -1.35 -13.98
CA LEU A 295 7.06 0.02 -13.49
C LEU A 295 5.69 0.66 -13.32
N HIS A 296 5.66 1.66 -12.45
CA HIS A 296 4.51 2.51 -12.21
C HIS A 296 5.02 3.94 -11.96
N ILE A 297 4.34 4.90 -12.59
CA ILE A 297 4.61 6.33 -12.45
C ILE A 297 3.43 6.92 -11.69
N PHE A 298 3.69 7.76 -10.69
CA PHE A 298 2.64 8.25 -9.80
C PHE A 298 2.94 9.62 -9.20
N GLN A 299 1.88 10.33 -8.81
CA GLN A 299 1.98 11.60 -8.11
C GLN A 299 2.14 11.39 -6.60
N VAL A 300 2.87 12.31 -5.96
CA VAL A 300 3.01 12.34 -4.51
C VAL A 300 2.69 13.72 -3.93
N SER A 301 2.24 13.76 -2.68
CA SER A 301 2.05 15.00 -1.92
C SER A 301 3.37 15.80 -1.77
N SER A 302 3.30 17.02 -1.23
CA SER A 302 4.48 17.83 -0.87
C SER A 302 5.47 17.04 -0.01
N ASN A 303 4.97 16.21 0.90
CA ASN A 303 5.76 15.42 1.85
C ASN A 303 6.07 13.98 1.36
N GLY A 304 5.65 13.61 0.15
CA GLY A 304 6.03 12.36 -0.51
C GLY A 304 5.01 11.22 -0.45
N ILE A 305 3.79 11.48 0.04
CA ILE A 305 2.72 10.48 0.18
C ILE A 305 2.13 10.16 -1.19
N TYR A 306 2.06 8.87 -1.54
CA TYR A 306 1.47 8.38 -2.78
C TYR A 306 0.02 8.84 -2.91
N SER A 307 -0.34 9.39 -4.06
CA SER A 307 -1.69 9.86 -4.37
C SER A 307 -2.19 9.17 -5.63
N ARG A 308 -3.43 8.65 -5.63
CA ARG A 308 -4.05 8.03 -6.83
C ARG A 308 -4.60 9.05 -7.80
N THR A 309 -4.96 10.23 -7.30
CA THR A 309 -5.54 11.34 -8.06
C THR A 309 -4.98 12.66 -7.54
N LEU A 310 -5.16 13.74 -8.31
CA LEU A 310 -4.80 15.09 -7.87
C LEU A 310 -5.65 15.58 -6.69
N ALA A 311 -6.91 15.15 -6.60
CA ALA A 311 -7.75 15.43 -5.45
C ALA A 311 -7.18 14.81 -4.17
N GLU A 312 -6.78 13.53 -4.23
CA GLU A 312 -6.15 12.86 -3.09
C GLU A 312 -4.80 13.52 -2.71
N GLN A 313 -4.03 13.97 -3.70
CA GLN A 313 -2.81 14.75 -3.45
C GLN A 313 -3.09 16.05 -2.71
N GLY A 314 -4.13 16.79 -3.12
CA GLY A 314 -4.59 18.02 -2.45
C GLY A 314 -5.02 17.75 -1.01
N ILE A 315 -5.73 16.65 -0.78
CA ILE A 315 -6.21 16.23 0.55
C ILE A 315 -5.03 15.96 1.49
N TYR A 316 -4.01 15.21 1.03
CA TYR A 316 -2.82 14.98 1.84
C TYR A 316 -2.05 16.27 2.12
N ASN A 317 -1.94 17.18 1.15
CA ASN A 317 -1.30 18.48 1.38
C ASN A 317 -2.08 19.31 2.43
N ALA A 318 -3.41 19.30 2.38
CA ALA A 318 -4.25 20.00 3.35
C ALA A 318 -4.13 19.39 4.77
N LEU A 319 -4.15 18.07 4.88
CA LEU A 319 -3.97 17.37 6.17
C LEU A 319 -2.60 17.66 6.79
N GLU A 320 -1.53 17.65 5.99
CA GLU A 320 -0.19 18.00 6.46
C GLU A 320 -0.13 19.45 6.97
N ASP A 321 -0.76 20.39 6.28
CA ASP A 321 -0.86 21.79 6.74
C ASP A 321 -1.61 21.88 8.09
N ILE A 322 -2.74 21.17 8.23
CA ILE A 322 -3.53 21.12 9.47
C ILE A 322 -2.69 20.57 10.62
N VAL A 323 -2.06 19.40 10.47
CA VAL A 323 -1.25 18.76 11.52
C VAL A 323 -0.03 19.61 11.89
N SER A 324 0.56 20.33 10.92
CA SER A 324 1.68 21.21 11.20
C SER A 324 1.31 22.39 12.12
N LYS A 325 0.05 22.83 12.09
CA LYS A 325 -0.48 23.98 12.84
C LYS A 325 -1.28 23.61 14.09
N ASN A 326 -1.75 22.37 14.20
CA ASN A 326 -2.63 21.90 15.27
C ASN A 326 -2.04 20.64 15.92
N ARG A 327 -1.48 20.76 17.13
CA ARG A 327 -0.80 19.64 17.82
C ARG A 327 -1.74 18.57 18.33
N ASP A 328 -3.00 18.93 18.55
CA ASP A 328 -4.09 18.04 18.97
C ASP A 328 -4.61 17.16 17.83
N ILE A 329 -4.25 17.47 16.57
CA ILE A 329 -4.73 16.76 15.39
C ILE A 329 -3.59 15.95 14.78
N TRP A 330 -3.87 14.69 14.48
CA TRP A 330 -2.96 13.82 13.72
C TRP A 330 -3.77 12.87 12.84
N TYR A 331 -3.14 12.25 11.84
CA TYR A 331 -3.82 11.28 10.99
C TYR A 331 -2.89 10.16 10.55
N MET A 332 -3.49 9.04 10.16
CA MET A 332 -2.78 7.91 9.58
C MET A 332 -3.50 7.40 8.34
N ILE A 333 -2.82 6.59 7.54
CA ILE A 333 -3.39 5.99 6.33
C ILE A 333 -3.27 4.46 6.45
N PRO A 334 -4.38 3.71 6.53
CA PRO A 334 -4.30 2.26 6.67
C PRO A 334 -3.80 1.62 5.36
N PRO A 335 -2.61 0.97 5.33
CA PRO A 335 -2.06 0.37 4.12
C PRO A 335 -2.89 -0.81 3.58
N GLU A 336 -3.66 -1.44 4.45
CA GLU A 336 -4.50 -2.59 4.16
C GLU A 336 -5.87 -2.25 3.55
N ASP A 337 -6.34 -1.00 3.71
CA ASP A 337 -7.64 -0.54 3.19
C ASP A 337 -7.44 0.46 2.02
N PRO A 338 -7.70 0.05 0.78
CA PRO A 338 -7.61 0.96 -0.36
C PRO A 338 -8.73 2.01 -0.38
N ASN A 339 -9.85 1.81 0.31
CA ASN A 339 -10.98 2.75 0.24
C ASN A 339 -10.84 3.91 1.22
N VAL A 340 -9.92 3.82 2.18
CA VAL A 340 -9.67 4.87 3.17
C VAL A 340 -8.50 5.72 2.70
N ALA A 341 -8.73 7.02 2.53
CA ALA A 341 -7.66 7.99 2.29
C ALA A 341 -6.93 8.32 3.58
N ALA A 342 -7.65 8.59 4.68
CA ALA A 342 -7.05 8.91 5.96
C ALA A 342 -8.02 8.63 7.11
N ILE A 343 -7.45 8.40 8.30
CA ILE A 343 -8.17 8.40 9.57
C ILE A 343 -7.57 9.52 10.40
N VAL A 344 -8.38 10.54 10.65
CA VAL A 344 -7.99 11.77 11.35
C VAL A 344 -8.48 11.70 12.79
N TYR A 345 -7.58 11.99 13.72
CA TYR A 345 -7.78 11.96 15.16
C TYR A 345 -7.68 13.37 15.71
N VAL A 346 -8.51 13.67 16.69
CA VAL A 346 -8.47 14.90 17.48
C VAL A 346 -8.41 14.49 18.95
N GLU A 347 -7.41 14.99 19.67
CA GLU A 347 -7.21 14.68 21.08
C GLU A 347 -8.47 15.02 21.90
N GLY A 348 -8.86 14.11 22.78
CA GLY A 348 -10.07 14.25 23.62
C GLY A 348 -11.40 13.94 22.93
N GLN A 349 -11.42 13.65 21.62
CA GLN A 349 -12.64 13.23 20.93
C GLN A 349 -12.85 11.71 21.03
N PRO A 350 -14.11 11.24 21.26
CA PRO A 350 -14.41 9.82 21.39
C PRO A 350 -14.40 9.07 20.05
N LYS A 351 -14.56 9.79 18.93
CA LYS A 351 -14.59 9.24 17.56
C LYS A 351 -13.49 9.84 16.70
N SER A 352 -13.15 9.14 15.64
CA SER A 352 -12.21 9.60 14.60
C SER A 352 -12.92 9.86 13.27
N LEU A 353 -12.42 10.81 12.49
CA LEU A 353 -12.96 11.11 11.16
C LEU A 353 -12.28 10.20 10.14
N VAL A 354 -13.08 9.45 9.39
CA VAL A 354 -12.61 8.58 8.32
C VAL A 354 -12.87 9.27 7.00
N LEU A 355 -11.80 9.67 6.33
CA LEU A 355 -11.85 10.22 4.99
C LEU A 355 -11.79 9.07 3.99
N ALA A 356 -12.88 8.83 3.28
CA ALA A 356 -12.98 7.73 2.34
C ALA A 356 -12.98 8.22 0.89
N VAL A 357 -12.33 7.45 0.01
CA VAL A 357 -12.30 7.70 -1.43
C VAL A 357 -13.39 6.88 -2.08
N ARG A 358 -14.28 7.56 -2.79
CA ARG A 358 -15.30 6.91 -3.61
C ARG A 358 -14.71 6.56 -4.97
N SER A 359 -14.63 5.27 -5.25
CA SER A 359 -14.29 4.76 -6.59
C SER A 359 -15.47 4.81 -7.56
N LYS A 360 -16.70 4.87 -7.03
CA LYS A 360 -17.96 5.01 -7.77
C LYS A 360 -18.92 5.92 -7.00
N ALA A 361 -19.81 6.60 -7.71
CA ALA A 361 -20.77 7.55 -7.12
C ALA A 361 -21.68 6.89 -6.07
N ASP A 362 -22.02 5.62 -6.26
CA ASP A 362 -22.93 4.78 -5.49
C ASP A 362 -22.23 3.79 -4.53
N GLN A 363 -20.91 3.94 -4.34
CA GLN A 363 -20.17 3.01 -3.47
C GLN A 363 -20.62 3.11 -2.00
N VAL A 364 -21.19 2.01 -1.48
CA VAL A 364 -21.52 1.87 -0.06
C VAL A 364 -20.24 1.55 0.73
N ILE A 365 -19.96 2.37 1.76
CA ILE A 365 -18.79 2.21 2.63
C ILE A 365 -19.26 1.75 4.00
N SER A 366 -18.87 0.53 4.39
CA SER A 366 -19.16 -0.01 5.71
C SER A 366 -18.06 0.36 6.70
N TYR A 367 -18.45 0.98 7.81
CA TYR A 367 -17.58 1.37 8.91
C TYR A 367 -18.30 1.25 10.25
N ASP A 368 -17.54 1.24 11.34
CA ASP A 368 -18.09 1.20 12.70
C ASP A 368 -18.52 2.61 13.12
N THR A 369 -19.83 2.83 13.21
CA THR A 369 -20.42 4.14 13.57
C THR A 369 -20.21 4.52 15.03
N GLU A 370 -19.85 3.57 15.90
CA GLU A 370 -19.51 3.85 17.30
C GLU A 370 -18.11 4.47 17.40
N GLN A 371 -17.20 4.09 16.50
CA GLN A 371 -15.80 4.53 16.52
C GLN A 371 -15.50 5.67 15.55
N TYR A 372 -16.27 5.77 14.46
CA TYR A 372 -15.92 6.62 13.33
C TYR A 372 -17.08 7.50 12.85
N VAL A 373 -16.73 8.68 12.35
CA VAL A 373 -17.57 9.53 11.50
C VAL A 373 -17.03 9.46 10.08
N LEU A 374 -17.91 9.31 9.08
CA LEU A 374 -17.50 9.22 7.68
C LEU A 374 -17.48 10.61 7.03
N GLY A 375 -16.34 10.96 6.45
CA GLY A 375 -16.18 12.07 5.51
C GLY A 375 -15.83 11.55 4.11
N VAL A 376 -16.17 12.33 3.08
CA VAL A 376 -15.80 12.01 1.69
C VAL A 376 -14.56 12.81 1.31
N ALA A 377 -13.58 12.13 0.73
CA ALA A 377 -12.31 12.70 0.31
C ALA A 377 -12.34 13.06 -1.18
N ASP A 378 -13.25 13.95 -1.58
CA ASP A 378 -13.46 14.36 -2.97
C ASP A 378 -13.05 15.81 -3.27
N ASN A 379 -13.16 16.71 -2.29
CA ASN A 379 -12.76 18.11 -2.43
C ASN A 379 -11.73 18.52 -1.35
N PRO A 380 -10.46 18.78 -1.72
CA PRO A 380 -9.43 19.20 -0.76
C PRO A 380 -9.76 20.52 -0.06
N ASP A 381 -10.47 21.45 -0.72
CA ASP A 381 -10.78 22.78 -0.18
C ASP A 381 -11.75 22.71 1.01
N MET A 382 -12.48 21.61 1.16
CA MET A 382 -13.42 21.38 2.26
C MET A 382 -12.72 20.84 3.52
N ILE A 383 -11.45 20.45 3.43
CA ILE A 383 -10.70 19.86 4.53
C ILE A 383 -9.94 20.97 5.25
N THR A 384 -10.48 21.40 6.39
CA THR A 384 -9.91 22.43 7.26
C THR A 384 -9.90 21.92 8.69
N ALA A 385 -9.10 22.54 9.57
CA ALA A 385 -9.10 22.18 10.98
C ALA A 385 -10.50 22.34 11.62
N ASP A 386 -11.24 23.37 11.22
CA ASP A 386 -12.60 23.62 11.71
C ASP A 386 -13.58 22.58 11.20
N SER A 387 -13.55 22.22 9.91
CA SER A 387 -14.44 21.18 9.38
C SER A 387 -14.15 19.80 9.96
N VAL A 388 -12.88 19.47 10.25
CA VAL A 388 -12.49 18.25 10.97
C VAL A 388 -13.09 18.24 12.37
N ARG A 389 -12.92 19.33 13.14
CA ARG A 389 -13.46 19.41 14.51
C ARG A 389 -14.99 19.39 14.53
N GLN A 390 -15.63 20.13 13.63
CA GLN A 390 -17.09 20.18 13.51
C GLN A 390 -17.68 18.81 13.16
N SER A 391 -16.96 17.99 12.37
CA SER A 391 -17.42 16.64 12.02
C SER A 391 -17.42 15.66 13.19
N LEU A 392 -16.71 15.98 14.28
CA LEU A 392 -16.56 15.11 15.46
C LEU A 392 -17.38 15.53 16.67
N GLN A 393 -18.02 16.71 16.59
CA GLN A 393 -19.02 17.19 17.55
C GLN A 393 -20.38 16.55 17.27
#